data_AF-A0A0C3F618-F1
#
_entry.id   AF-A0A0C3F618-F1
#
_cell.length_a   1.000
_cell.length_b   1.000
_cell.length_c   1.000
_cell.angle_alpha   90.00
_cell.angle_beta   90.00
_cell.angle_gamma   90.00
#
_symmetry.space_group_name_H-M   'P 1'
#
loop_
_entity.id
_entity.type
_entity.pdbx_description
1 polymer ?
#
loop_
_entity_poly.entity_id
_entity_poly.type
_entity_poly.pdbx_seq_one_letter_code
_entity_poly.pdbx_strand_id
1 'polypeptide(L)' 'MCVKTCVAYVSPFCDLDTCPYCGELRYDPIKLAASNGKTKVTRREFHTMPIGPQLQALWCNKDSAQ' A
#
# COMPACT_ATOMS: atom_id res chain seq x y z
N MET A 1 2.16 -2.86 1.61
CA MET A 1 2.85 -2.43 2.84
C MET A 1 3.52 -3.64 3.50
N CYS A 2 4.58 -3.45 4.27
CA CYS A 2 5.12 -4.52 5.12
C CYS A 2 4.05 -5.00 6.11
N VAL A 3 4.01 -6.31 6.41
CA VAL A 3 3.05 -6.90 7.36
C VAL A 3 3.18 -6.33 8.78
N LYS A 4 4.41 -6.00 9.20
CA LYS A 4 4.74 -5.32 10.46
C LYS A 4 4.72 -3.78 10.36
N THR A 5 4.14 -3.25 9.27
CA THR A 5 3.98 -1.80 9.02
C THR A 5 5.26 -0.97 9.05
N CYS A 6 6.45 -1.58 8.90
CA CYS A 6 7.72 -0.86 8.92
C CYS A 6 7.90 0.08 7.72
N VAL A 7 7.44 -0.33 6.53
CA VAL A 7 7.60 0.42 5.29
C VAL A 7 6.41 0.21 4.36
N ALA A 8 6.03 1.26 3.64
CA ALA A 8 5.14 1.18 2.50
C ALA A 8 5.97 0.98 1.22
N TYR A 9 5.59 -0.02 0.42
CA TYR A 9 6.25 -0.31 -0.86
C TYR A 9 5.74 0.65 -1.94
N VAL A 10 6.09 1.92 -1.79
CA VAL A 10 5.78 3.02 -2.69
C VAL A 10 7.06 3.81 -2.98
N SER A 11 7.12 4.48 -4.14
CA SER A 11 8.24 5.27 -4.64
C SER A 11 9.62 4.60 -4.44
N PRO A 12 10.55 5.02 -3.54
CA PRO A 12 11.90 4.45 -3.48
C PRO A 12 11.92 2.97 -3.04
N PHE A 13 10.82 2.47 -2.49
CA PHE A 13 10.68 1.09 -2.05
C PHE A 13 9.80 0.25 -2.99
N CYS A 14 9.45 0.78 -4.18
CA CYS A 14 8.58 0.08 -5.15
C CYS A 14 9.14 -1.26 -5.61
N ASP A 15 10.46 -1.38 -5.74
CA ASP A 15 11.12 -2.57 -6.30
C ASP A 15 11.56 -3.56 -5.22
N LEU A 16 11.30 -3.25 -3.94
CA LEU A 16 11.63 -4.16 -2.85
C LEU A 16 10.57 -5.25 -2.70
N ASP A 17 11.04 -6.50 -2.71
CA ASP A 17 10.25 -7.70 -2.40
C ASP A 17 10.38 -8.12 -0.93
N THR A 18 11.35 -7.55 -0.22
CA THR A 18 11.64 -7.82 1.20
C THR A 18 11.79 -6.52 1.97
N CYS A 19 11.25 -6.47 3.19
CA CYS A 19 11.35 -5.30 4.05
C CYS A 19 12.79 -5.07 4.51
N PRO A 20 13.39 -3.88 4.29
CA PRO A 20 14.77 -3.61 4.67
C PRO A 20 14.97 -3.49 6.18
N TYR A 21 13.89 -3.32 6.96
CA TYR A 21 13.95 -3.15 8.41
C TYR A 21 13.72 -4.43 9.20
N CYS A 22 12.88 -5.34 8.70
CA CYS A 22 12.47 -6.52 9.46
C CYS A 22 12.55 -7.84 8.69
N GLY A 23 13.01 -7.82 7.44
CA GLY A 23 13.22 -9.02 6.63
C GLY A 23 11.94 -9.73 6.15
N GLU A 24 10.76 -9.20 6.48
CA GLU A 24 9.49 -9.79 6.05
C GLU A 24 9.27 -9.64 4.54
N LEU A 25 8.82 -10.72 3.90
CA LEU A 25 8.46 -10.73 2.49
C LEU A 25 7.20 -9.89 2.23
N ARG A 26 7.24 -9.13 1.13
CA ARG A 26 6.11 -8.35 0.59
C ARG A 26 4.98 -9.24 0.09
N TYR A 27 5.33 -10.33 -0.57
CA TYR A 27 4.39 -11.28 -1.17
C TYR A 27 4.23 -12.54 -0.32
N ASP A 28 3.10 -13.22 -0.49
CA ASP A 28 2.80 -14.49 0.16
C ASP A 28 3.80 -15.56 -0.34
N PRO A 29 4.67 -16.10 0.54
CA PRO A 29 5.71 -17.04 0.14
C PRO A 29 5.15 -18.35 -0.40
N ILE A 30 3.98 -18.79 0.07
CA ILE A 30 3.37 -20.07 -0.33
C ILE A 30 2.87 -19.94 -1.77
N LYS A 31 2.13 -18.87 -2.08
CA LYS A 31 1.61 -18.62 -3.43
C LYS A 31 2.71 -18.31 -4.43
N LEU A 32 3.75 -17.61 -3.97
CA LEU A 32 4.91 -17.31 -4.81
C LEU A 32 5.68 -18.58 -5.15
N ALA A 33 5.93 -19.47 -4.18
CA ALA A 33 6.57 -20.75 -4.40
C ALA A 33 5.74 -21.68 -5.29
N ALA A 34 4.44 -21.80 -5.02
CA ALA A 34 3.52 -22.65 -5.81
C ALA A 34 3.42 -22.22 -7.28
N SER A 35 3.65 -20.94 -7.58
CA SER A 35 3.61 -20.39 -8.94
C SER A 35 4.99 -20.28 -9.61
N ASN A 36 6.06 -20.82 -8.99
CA ASN A 36 7.44 -20.63 -9.44
C ASN A 36 7.78 -19.15 -9.68
N GLY A 37 7.36 -18.27 -8.78
CA GLY A 37 7.63 -16.84 -8.83
C GLY A 37 6.70 -16.01 -9.71
N LYS A 38 5.75 -16.64 -10.43
CA LYS A 38 4.87 -15.94 -11.39
C LYS A 38 3.76 -15.15 -10.72
N THR A 39 3.19 -15.69 -9.65
CA THR A 39 2.02 -15.09 -8.98
C THR A 39 2.46 -14.37 -7.71
N LYS A 40 2.50 -13.03 -7.80
CA LYS A 40 2.87 -12.12 -6.72
C LYS A 40 1.62 -11.60 -5.99
N VAL A 41 1.17 -12.31 -4.96
CA VAL A 41 0.06 -11.86 -4.10
C VAL A 41 0.60 -11.08 -2.90
N THR A 42 0.26 -9.80 -2.77
CA THR A 42 0.72 -8.98 -1.63
C THR A 42 0.09 -9.45 -0.33
N ARG A 43 0.89 -9.50 0.75
CA ARG A 43 0.38 -9.90 2.08
C ARG A 43 -0.43 -8.80 2.77
N ARG A 44 -0.22 -7.53 2.38
CA ARG A 44 -0.91 -6.38 2.96
C ARG A 44 -0.96 -5.20 1.98
N GLU A 45 -2.16 -4.72 1.69
CA GLU A 45 -2.41 -3.51 0.91
C GLU A 45 -2.77 -2.34 1.85
N PHE A 46 -2.48 -1.13 1.41
CA PHE A 46 -2.87 0.09 2.12
C PHE A 46 -3.41 1.07 1.09
N HIS A 47 -4.62 1.56 1.33
CA HIS A 47 -5.27 2.51 0.43
C HIS A 47 -4.92 3.93 0.87
N THR A 48 -4.52 4.76 -0.10
CA THR A 48 -4.41 6.20 0.15
C THR A 48 -5.76 6.83 -0.16
N MET A 49 -6.43 7.35 0.87
CA MET A 49 -7.63 8.17 0.71
C MET A 49 -7.19 9.63 0.72
N PRO A 50 -7.00 10.28 -0.45
CA PRO A 50 -6.58 11.68 -0.48
C PRO A 50 -7.66 12.52 0.18
N ILE A 51 -7.35 13.50 1.02
CA ILE A 51 -8.37 14.35 1.69
C ILE A 51 -8.75 15.58 0.87
N GLY A 52 -7.86 16.02 -0.03
CA GLY A 52 -8.04 17.24 -0.83
C GLY A 52 -9.33 17.26 -1.65
N PRO A 53 -9.64 16.23 -2.45
CA PRO A 53 -10.88 16.20 -3.23
C PRO A 53 -12.15 16.29 -2.37
N GLN A 54 -12.13 15.70 -1.18
CA GLN A 54 -13.24 15.70 -0.23
C GLN A 54 -13.45 17.11 0.33
N LEU A 55 -12.37 17.79 0.70
CA LEU A 55 -12.43 19.19 1.14
C LEU A 55 -12.89 20.11 0.01
N GLN A 56 -12.39 19.92 -1.21
CA GLN A 56 -12.81 20.68 -2.38
C GLN A 56 -14.31 20.51 -2.66
N ALA A 57 -14.82 19.28 -2.57
CA ALA A 57 -16.24 19.00 -2.72
C ALA A 57 -17.09 19.66 -1.63
N LEU A 58 -16.65 19.62 -0.37
CA LEU A 58 -17.32 20.30 0.75
C LEU A 58 -17.38 21.82 0.54
N TRP A 59 -16.30 22.43 0.03
CA TRP A 59 -16.23 23.87 -0.22
C TRP A 59 -16.95 24.32 -1.49
N CYS A 60 -17.22 23.42 -2.45
CA CYS A 60 -18.01 23.73 -3.64
C CYS A 60 -19.46 24.11 -3.33
N ASN A 61 -20.02 23.65 -2.21
CA ASN A 61 -21.37 24.01 -1.78
C ASN A 61 -21.31 24.94 -0.55
N LYS A 62 -21.95 26.10 -0.64
CA LYS A 62 -21.98 27.13 0.41
C LYS A 62 -22.57 26.62 1.73
N ASP A 63 -23.53 25.69 1.68
CA ASP A 63 -24.17 25.14 2.89
C ASP A 63 -23.25 24.19 3.66
N SER A 64 -22.30 23.56 2.98
CA SER A 64 -21.31 22.64 3.57
C SER A 64 -19.93 23.27 3.76
N ALA A 65 -19.73 24.51 3.33
CA ALA A 65 -18.51 25.27 3.54
C ALA A 65 -18.57 25.96 4.92
N GLN A 66 -17.75 25.50 5.87
CA GLN A 66 -17.59 26.06 7.21
C GLN A 66 -16.15 26.47 7.48
#